data_AF-A0A4R7VAW3-F1
#
_entry.id   AF-A0A4R7VAW3-F1
#
_cell.length_a   1.000
_cell.length_b   1.000
_cell.length_c   1.000
_cell.angle_alpha   90.00
_cell.angle_beta   90.00
_cell.angle_gamma   90.00
#
_symmetry.space_group_name_H-M   'P 1'
#
loop_
_entity.id
_entity.type
_entity.pdbx_description
1 polymer ?
#
loop_
_entity_poly.entity_id
_entity_poly.type
_entity_poly.pdbx_seq_one_letter_code
_entity_poly.pdbx_strand_id
1 'polypeptide(L)'
;MLWRMESVYEAAGGDAGLRRLAEAWHERVLADEVVSHAFSHGYHPQHSERLAAYWAEALGGPTTYSDDYGDETLVVRMHSGNGPHDEMDRRAIECFDQALDDVGLADPTRQVLHDYFAWATTTTMSRYHGSKDDVPAGMHVPHWSWSGACGTAHDAERPSESRSWEGLRPGDAAAPGPSATTG
;
A
#
# COMPACT_ATOMS: atom_id res chain seq x y z
N MET A 1 29.81 13.17 -7.36
CA MET A 1 29.64 12.17 -6.30
C MET A 1 28.15 12.00 -6.11
N LEU A 2 27.57 10.93 -6.67
CA LEU A 2 26.16 10.63 -6.47
C LEU A 2 26.04 10.09 -5.04
N TRP A 3 25.61 10.92 -4.10
CA TRP A 3 25.16 10.42 -2.81
C TRP A 3 23.92 9.55 -3.08
N ARG A 4 24.05 8.23 -2.91
CA ARG A 4 22.86 7.40 -2.71
C ARG A 4 22.28 7.82 -1.38
N MET A 5 21.03 8.29 -1.38
CA MET A 5 20.25 8.29 -0.15
C MET A 5 20.15 6.85 0.33
N GLU A 6 20.39 6.66 1.62
CA GLU A 6 20.10 5.42 2.33
C GLU A 6 18.64 5.03 2.07
N SER A 7 18.37 3.74 1.86
CA SER A 7 17.00 3.21 1.73
C SER A 7 16.27 3.22 3.08
N VAL A 8 14.93 3.12 3.07
CA VAL A 8 14.17 2.97 4.32
C VAL A 8 14.54 1.65 5.00
N TYR A 9 14.79 0.60 4.21
CA TYR A 9 15.32 -0.68 4.67
C TYR A 9 16.63 -0.54 5.45
N GLU A 10 17.63 0.18 4.91
CA GLU A 10 18.92 0.40 5.58
C GLU A 10 18.72 1.20 6.88
N ALA A 11 17.93 2.27 6.86
CA ALA A 11 17.66 3.08 8.04
C ALA A 11 16.85 2.36 9.13
N ALA A 12 16.06 1.35 8.75
CA ALA A 12 15.36 0.45 9.68
C ALA A 12 16.29 -0.61 10.30
N GLY A 13 17.57 -0.64 9.92
CA GLY A 13 18.57 -1.59 10.41
C GLY A 13 18.67 -2.88 9.59
N GLY A 14 18.22 -2.85 8.33
CA GLY A 14 18.26 -3.98 7.40
C GLY A 14 17.47 -5.20 7.89
N ASP A 15 17.84 -6.39 7.42
CA ASP A 15 17.18 -7.66 7.74
C ASP A 15 17.02 -7.88 9.25
N ALA A 16 18.09 -7.63 10.02
CA ALA A 16 18.07 -7.81 11.46
C ALA A 16 17.13 -6.82 12.16
N GLY A 17 17.04 -5.58 11.66
CA GLY A 17 16.13 -4.57 12.18
C GLY A 17 14.67 -4.92 11.90
N LEU A 18 14.36 -5.27 10.65
CA LEU A 18 13.00 -5.66 10.25
C LEU A 18 12.56 -6.98 10.88
N ARG A 19 13.48 -7.93 11.13
CA ARG A 19 13.16 -9.16 11.85
C ARG A 19 12.71 -8.87 13.29
N ARG A 20 13.40 -7.98 14.01
CA ARG A 20 12.99 -7.55 15.35
C ARG A 20 11.65 -6.84 15.32
N LEU A 21 11.43 -5.96 14.34
CA LEU A 21 10.16 -5.26 14.19
C LEU A 21 9.00 -6.23 13.92
N ALA A 22 9.21 -7.23 13.05
CA ALA A 22 8.20 -8.23 12.73
C ALA A 22 7.88 -9.15 13.91
N GLU A 23 8.86 -9.44 14.77
CA GLU A 23 8.64 -10.16 16.03
C GLU A 23 7.82 -9.32 17.01
N ALA A 24 8.23 -8.07 17.25
CA ALA A 24 7.55 -7.16 18.17
C ALA A 24 6.11 -6.90 17.74
N TRP A 25 5.88 -6.62 16.45
CA TRP A 25 4.53 -6.41 15.91
C TRP A 25 3.65 -7.64 16.07
N HIS A 26 4.18 -8.82 15.76
CA HIS A 26 3.41 -10.06 15.86
C HIS A 26 3.05 -10.39 17.30
N GLU A 27 3.97 -10.18 18.25
CA GLU A 27 3.69 -10.31 19.69
C GLU A 27 2.55 -9.36 20.13
N ARG A 28 2.62 -8.09 19.71
CA ARG A 28 1.58 -7.09 20.00
C ARG A 28 0.22 -7.49 19.43
N VAL A 29 0.19 -7.94 18.19
CA VAL A 29 -1.05 -8.36 17.52
C VAL A 29 -1.67 -9.60 18.16
N LEU A 30 -0.86 -10.59 18.58
CA LEU A 30 -1.36 -11.76 19.30
C LEU A 30 -1.92 -11.41 20.69
N ALA A 31 -1.45 -10.31 21.29
CA ALA A 31 -1.95 -9.81 22.56
C ALA A 31 -3.20 -8.91 22.42
N ASP A 32 -3.47 -8.33 21.24
CA ASP A 32 -4.64 -7.49 21.00
C ASP A 32 -5.93 -8.32 20.86
N GLU A 33 -6.99 -7.90 21.54
CA GLU A 33 -8.28 -8.61 21.60
C GLU A 33 -9.05 -8.68 20.26
N VAL A 34 -8.76 -7.80 19.30
CA VAL A 34 -9.42 -7.76 17.99
C VAL A 34 -8.52 -8.36 16.91
N VAL A 35 -7.29 -7.86 16.76
CA VAL A 35 -6.41 -8.23 15.65
C VAL A 35 -5.93 -9.67 15.77
N SER A 36 -5.79 -10.21 16.99
CA SER A 36 -5.47 -11.63 17.20
C SER A 36 -6.46 -12.58 16.52
N HIS A 37 -7.70 -12.15 16.25
CA HIS A 37 -8.69 -12.95 15.54
C HIS A 37 -8.22 -13.34 14.13
N ALA A 38 -7.45 -12.48 13.45
CA ALA A 38 -6.87 -12.78 12.14
C ALA A 38 -5.90 -13.98 12.18
N PHE A 39 -5.37 -14.31 13.36
CA PHE A 39 -4.41 -15.39 13.59
C PHE A 39 -5.04 -16.62 14.27
N SER A 40 -6.35 -16.58 14.55
CA SER A 40 -7.07 -17.63 15.30
C SER A 40 -7.09 -19.01 14.63
N HIS A 41 -6.92 -19.06 13.31
CA HIS A 41 -6.82 -20.30 12.53
C HIS A 41 -5.37 -20.78 12.35
N GLY A 42 -4.42 -20.16 13.04
CA GLY A 42 -2.99 -20.43 12.95
C GLY A 42 -2.29 -19.58 11.89
N TYR A 43 -0.97 -19.59 11.94
CA TYR A 43 -0.07 -18.88 11.04
C TYR A 43 1.15 -19.74 10.74
N HIS A 44 1.88 -19.40 9.68
CA HIS A 44 3.07 -20.14 9.29
C HIS A 44 4.16 -20.10 10.40
N PRO A 45 4.88 -21.19 10.70
CA PRO A 45 5.92 -21.19 11.74
C PRO A 45 7.01 -20.12 11.57
N GLN A 46 7.26 -19.72 10.31
CA GLN A 46 8.20 -18.66 9.93
C GLN A 46 7.48 -17.32 9.63
N HIS A 47 6.32 -17.05 10.22
CA HIS A 47 5.52 -15.86 9.91
C HIS A 47 6.33 -14.56 9.99
N SER A 48 7.01 -14.32 11.11
CA SER A 48 7.80 -13.09 11.32
C SER A 48 9.02 -12.99 10.38
N GLU A 49 9.58 -14.12 9.93
CA GLU A 49 10.67 -14.12 8.93
C GLU A 49 10.15 -13.74 7.54
N ARG A 50 9.03 -14.33 7.12
CA ARG A 50 8.39 -14.02 5.83
C ARG A 50 7.88 -12.58 5.80
N LEU A 51 7.34 -12.09 6.92
CA LEU A 51 6.88 -10.71 7.07
C LEU A 51 8.05 -9.71 7.00
N ALA A 52 9.17 -10.00 7.66
CA ALA A 52 10.36 -9.17 7.58
C ALA A 52 10.92 -9.11 6.14
N ALA A 53 10.94 -10.23 5.42
CA ALA A 53 11.36 -10.26 4.01
C ALA A 53 10.40 -9.46 3.11
N TYR A 54 9.09 -9.54 3.36
CA TYR A 54 8.08 -8.77 2.63
C TYR A 54 8.28 -7.26 2.82
N TRP A 55 8.47 -6.80 4.07
CA TRP A 55 8.79 -5.40 4.35
C TRP A 55 10.15 -4.99 3.78
N ALA A 56 11.16 -5.87 3.84
CA ALA A 56 12.48 -5.57 3.30
C ALA A 56 12.38 -5.23 1.81
N GLU A 57 11.71 -6.08 1.03
CA GLU A 57 11.50 -5.86 -0.40
C GLU A 57 10.72 -4.56 -0.67
N ALA A 58 9.65 -4.30 0.08
CA ALA A 58 8.86 -3.09 -0.07
C ALA A 58 9.65 -1.81 0.25
N LEU A 59 10.61 -1.86 1.18
CA LEU A 59 11.32 -0.68 1.70
C LEU A 59 12.68 -0.42 1.01
N GLY A 60 12.92 -1.08 -0.12
CA GLY A 60 14.13 -0.91 -0.93
C GLY A 60 15.28 -1.87 -0.60
N GLY A 61 14.99 -2.95 0.12
CA GLY A 61 15.89 -4.06 0.42
C GLY A 61 15.88 -5.18 -0.63
N PRO A 62 16.38 -6.38 -0.29
CA PRO A 62 16.42 -7.54 -1.19
C PRO A 62 15.04 -8.06 -1.59
N THR A 63 14.94 -8.74 -2.74
CA THR A 63 13.72 -9.36 -3.28
C THR A 63 13.42 -10.76 -2.72
N THR A 64 13.95 -11.08 -1.53
CA THR A 64 13.86 -12.41 -0.93
C THR A 64 12.43 -12.90 -0.77
N TYR A 65 11.46 -12.00 -0.53
CA TYR A 65 10.06 -12.41 -0.44
C TYR A 65 9.54 -12.92 -1.78
N SER A 66 9.75 -12.16 -2.85
CA SER A 66 9.33 -12.55 -4.19
C SER A 66 10.09 -13.77 -4.73
N ASP A 67 11.36 -13.92 -4.36
CA ASP A 67 12.21 -15.02 -4.83
C ASP A 67 11.88 -16.35 -4.14
N ASP A 68 11.62 -16.33 -2.82
CA ASP A 68 11.55 -17.56 -2.01
C ASP A 68 10.16 -17.85 -1.40
N TYR A 69 9.29 -16.83 -1.28
CA TYR A 69 8.09 -16.94 -0.44
C TYR A 69 6.77 -16.78 -1.17
N GLY A 70 6.64 -15.85 -2.12
CA GLY A 70 5.38 -15.61 -2.81
C GLY A 70 5.37 -14.31 -3.60
N ASP A 71 4.22 -13.67 -3.73
CA ASP A 71 4.05 -12.39 -4.41
C ASP A 71 3.00 -11.54 -3.66
N GLU A 72 2.75 -10.33 -4.16
CA GLU A 72 1.73 -9.44 -3.59
C GLU A 72 0.33 -10.04 -3.74
N THR A 73 0.07 -10.79 -4.81
CA THR A 73 -1.21 -11.47 -5.01
C THR A 73 -1.52 -12.40 -3.85
N LEU A 74 -0.53 -13.18 -3.39
CA LEU A 74 -0.69 -14.07 -2.24
C LEU A 74 -1.00 -13.28 -0.96
N VAL A 75 -0.28 -12.19 -0.70
CA VAL A 75 -0.49 -11.35 0.50
C VAL A 75 -1.90 -10.77 0.49
N VAL A 76 -2.30 -10.13 -0.60
CA VAL A 76 -3.62 -9.50 -0.70
C VAL A 76 -4.73 -10.54 -0.59
N ARG A 77 -4.59 -11.72 -1.23
CA ARG A 77 -5.56 -12.83 -1.09
C ARG A 77 -5.75 -13.30 0.35
N MET A 78 -4.68 -13.33 1.16
CA MET A 78 -4.79 -13.70 2.58
C MET A 78 -5.62 -12.70 3.40
N HIS A 79 -5.64 -11.43 3.00
CA HIS A 79 -6.38 -10.36 3.70
C HIS A 79 -7.79 -10.12 3.11
N SER A 80 -8.17 -10.84 2.04
CA SER A 80 -9.40 -10.59 1.27
C SER A 80 -10.58 -11.47 1.68
N GLY A 81 -11.80 -11.01 1.39
CA GLY A 81 -13.04 -11.79 1.60
C GLY A 81 -13.55 -11.87 3.04
N ASN A 82 -13.05 -11.01 3.93
CA ASN A 82 -13.43 -10.97 5.35
C ASN A 82 -14.48 -9.88 5.67
N GLY A 83 -15.00 -9.20 4.65
CA GLY A 83 -15.83 -8.00 4.83
C GLY A 83 -15.02 -6.77 5.26
N PRO A 84 -15.64 -5.57 5.32
CA PRO A 84 -14.97 -4.37 5.81
C PRO A 84 -14.51 -4.54 7.27
N HIS A 85 -13.29 -4.09 7.58
CA HIS A 85 -12.64 -4.37 8.87
C HIS A 85 -11.85 -3.16 9.41
N ASP A 86 -12.42 -1.95 9.31
CA ASP A 86 -11.77 -0.68 9.70
C ASP A 86 -11.18 -0.69 11.12
N GLU A 87 -11.87 -1.31 12.09
CA GLU A 87 -11.39 -1.40 13.47
C GLU A 87 -10.18 -2.32 13.62
N MET A 88 -10.14 -3.41 12.86
CA MET A 88 -8.99 -4.31 12.83
C MET A 88 -7.79 -3.61 12.21
N ASP A 89 -8.00 -2.88 11.11
CA ASP A 89 -6.94 -2.12 10.44
C ASP A 89 -6.34 -1.06 11.36
N ARG A 90 -7.20 -0.26 12.02
CA ARG A 90 -6.78 0.75 12.99
C ARG A 90 -5.92 0.13 14.11
N ARG A 91 -6.38 -0.98 14.70
CA ARG A 91 -5.65 -1.63 15.79
C ARG A 91 -4.36 -2.30 15.33
N ALA A 92 -4.32 -2.82 14.10
CA ALA A 92 -3.09 -3.37 13.52
C ALA A 92 -2.01 -2.29 13.34
N ILE A 93 -2.42 -1.09 12.92
CA ILE A 93 -1.55 0.10 12.83
C ILE A 93 -1.08 0.54 14.22
N GLU A 94 -1.97 0.57 15.23
CA GLU A 94 -1.58 0.89 16.61
C GLU A 94 -0.59 -0.12 17.21
N CYS A 95 -0.76 -1.41 16.91
CA CYS A 95 0.21 -2.43 17.28
C CYS A 95 1.56 -2.21 16.59
N PHE A 96 1.56 -1.73 15.35
CA PHE A 96 2.78 -1.40 14.61
C PHE A 96 3.50 -0.20 15.21
N ASP A 97 2.77 0.84 15.60
CA ASP A 97 3.36 2.00 16.29
C ASP A 97 4.02 1.62 17.61
N GLN A 98 3.39 0.76 18.40
CA GLN A 98 3.97 0.23 19.63
C GLN A 98 5.21 -0.63 19.33
N ALA A 99 5.19 -1.43 18.28
CA ALA A 99 6.33 -2.25 17.89
C ALA A 99 7.53 -1.41 17.41
N LEU A 100 7.28 -0.29 16.73
CA LEU A 100 8.32 0.68 16.37
C LEU A 100 9.00 1.26 17.62
N ASP A 101 8.21 1.57 18.66
CA ASP A 101 8.71 2.05 19.95
C ASP A 101 9.51 0.95 20.67
N ASP A 102 9.03 -0.29 20.66
CA ASP A 102 9.69 -1.44 21.30
C ASP A 102 11.08 -1.72 20.73
N VAL A 103 11.26 -1.56 19.42
CA VAL A 103 12.57 -1.74 18.76
C VAL A 103 13.44 -0.48 18.78
N GLY A 104 12.95 0.61 19.37
CA GLY A 104 13.69 1.85 19.55
C GLY A 104 13.94 2.64 18.28
N LEU A 105 13.05 2.55 17.28
CA LEU A 105 13.15 3.34 16.06
C LEU A 105 12.73 4.79 16.34
N ALA A 106 13.55 5.74 15.88
CA ALA A 106 13.33 7.17 16.03
C ALA A 106 12.98 7.82 14.69
N ASP A 107 12.49 9.07 14.75
CA ASP A 107 12.27 9.88 13.56
C ASP A 107 13.59 10.20 12.84
N PRO A 108 13.59 10.30 11.49
CA PRO A 108 12.42 10.22 10.61
C PRO A 108 11.99 8.79 10.22
N THR A 109 12.77 7.77 10.56
CA THR A 109 12.51 6.37 10.14
C THR A 109 11.20 5.83 10.72
N ARG A 110 10.92 6.15 11.98
CA ARG A 110 9.66 5.77 12.65
C ARG A 110 8.44 6.26 11.87
N GLN A 111 8.40 7.55 11.53
CA GLN A 111 7.27 8.13 10.79
C GLN A 111 7.09 7.51 9.40
N VAL A 112 8.16 7.33 8.62
CA VAL A 112 8.00 6.76 7.26
C VAL A 112 7.53 5.31 7.28
N LEU A 113 7.93 4.53 8.30
CA LEU A 113 7.45 3.15 8.48
C LEU A 113 5.98 3.12 8.88
N HIS A 114 5.55 4.02 9.76
CA HIS A 114 4.13 4.20 10.07
C HIS A 114 3.34 4.51 8.79
N ASP A 115 3.78 5.49 8.00
CA ASP A 115 3.08 5.91 6.78
C ASP A 115 2.97 4.76 5.77
N TYR A 116 4.05 3.98 5.60
CA TYR A 116 4.03 2.76 4.77
C TYR A 116 3.00 1.74 5.26
N PHE A 117 3.05 1.40 6.56
CA PHE A 117 2.23 0.33 7.12
C PHE A 117 0.75 0.73 7.12
N ALA A 118 0.44 1.98 7.46
CA ALA A 118 -0.90 2.52 7.40
C ALA A 118 -1.43 2.52 5.96
N TRP A 119 -0.63 2.95 4.99
CA TRP A 119 -1.01 2.92 3.58
C TRP A 119 -1.27 1.48 3.09
N ALA A 120 -0.37 0.54 3.35
CA ALA A 120 -0.52 -0.85 2.91
C ALA A 120 -1.78 -1.49 3.51
N THR A 121 -1.99 -1.32 4.81
CA THR A 121 -3.16 -1.86 5.53
C THR A 121 -4.46 -1.28 4.98
N THR A 122 -4.54 0.04 4.82
CA THR A 122 -5.79 0.73 4.45
C THR A 122 -6.03 0.85 2.94
N THR A 123 -5.04 0.51 2.11
CA THR A 123 -5.13 0.62 0.64
C THR A 123 -5.01 -0.73 -0.06
N THR A 124 -3.93 -1.47 0.13
CA THR A 124 -3.69 -2.71 -0.65
C THR A 124 -4.40 -3.90 -0.03
N MET A 125 -4.28 -4.07 1.29
CA MET A 125 -4.85 -5.21 2.01
C MET A 125 -6.37 -5.15 2.16
N SER A 126 -6.94 -3.95 2.35
CA SER A 126 -8.38 -3.73 2.50
C SER A 126 -9.16 -3.73 1.17
N ARG A 127 -8.47 -3.72 0.02
CA ARG A 127 -9.07 -3.44 -1.30
C ARG A 127 -10.14 -4.45 -1.72
N TYR A 128 -9.96 -5.73 -1.39
CA TYR A 128 -10.81 -6.83 -1.86
C TYR A 128 -11.57 -7.50 -0.70
N HIS A 129 -12.22 -6.69 0.13
CA HIS A 129 -12.97 -7.16 1.29
C HIS A 129 -14.17 -8.07 0.93
N GLY A 130 -14.67 -8.02 -0.31
CA GLY A 130 -15.81 -8.80 -0.80
C GLY A 130 -15.48 -10.28 -1.07
N SER A 131 -14.45 -10.55 -1.86
CA SER A 131 -13.99 -11.91 -2.17
C SER A 131 -12.50 -11.94 -2.51
N LYS A 132 -11.81 -12.98 -2.03
CA LYS A 132 -10.42 -13.29 -2.45
C LYS A 132 -10.29 -13.64 -3.93
N ASP A 133 -11.38 -14.03 -4.58
CA ASP A 133 -11.38 -14.39 -6.00
C ASP A 133 -11.29 -13.15 -6.90
N ASP A 134 -11.61 -11.97 -6.37
CA ASP A 134 -11.50 -10.68 -7.07
C ASP A 134 -10.05 -10.15 -7.12
N VAL A 135 -9.12 -10.77 -6.37
CA VAL A 135 -7.72 -10.35 -6.33
C VAL A 135 -7.00 -10.75 -7.62
N PRO A 136 -6.45 -9.78 -8.39
CA PRO A 136 -5.70 -10.04 -9.61
C PRO A 136 -4.47 -10.93 -9.37
N ALA A 137 -4.13 -11.72 -10.38
CA ALA A 137 -2.87 -12.44 -10.41
C ALA A 137 -1.72 -11.54 -10.88
N GLY A 138 -0.48 -11.88 -10.50
CA GLY A 138 0.72 -11.21 -10.98
C GLY A 138 0.94 -9.81 -10.39
N MET A 139 0.42 -9.54 -9.19
CA MET A 139 0.74 -8.33 -8.46
C MET A 139 2.18 -8.40 -7.92
N HIS A 140 2.87 -7.28 -7.93
CA HIS A 140 4.22 -7.15 -7.39
C HIS A 140 4.21 -6.42 -6.05
N VAL A 141 5.16 -6.75 -5.18
CA VAL A 141 5.33 -6.06 -3.90
C VAL A 141 5.52 -4.56 -4.16
N PRO A 142 4.75 -3.68 -3.52
CA PRO A 142 4.86 -2.25 -3.75
C PRO A 142 6.18 -1.72 -3.20
N HIS A 143 6.82 -0.80 -3.93
CA HIS A 143 8.02 -0.12 -3.45
C HIS A 143 7.67 1.19 -2.74
N TRP A 144 8.17 1.37 -1.52
CA TRP A 144 7.96 2.55 -0.68
C TRP A 144 9.29 3.24 -0.42
N SER A 145 9.33 4.55 -0.66
CA SER A 145 10.50 5.40 -0.44
C SER A 145 10.29 6.36 0.72
N TRP A 146 11.33 7.13 1.06
CA TRP A 146 11.24 8.26 1.99
C TRP A 146 10.15 9.28 1.63
N SER A 147 9.74 9.34 0.37
CA SER A 147 8.71 10.27 -0.12
C SER A 147 7.34 9.59 -0.30
N GLY A 148 7.16 8.36 0.20
CA GLY A 148 5.95 7.57 0.05
C GLY A 148 6.01 6.51 -1.05
N ALA A 149 4.85 5.96 -1.41
CA ALA A 149 4.69 4.95 -2.45
C ALA A 149 5.34 5.41 -3.77
N CYS A 150 6.28 4.61 -4.28
CA CYS A 150 6.77 4.78 -5.62
C CYS A 150 5.70 4.24 -6.56
N GLY A 151 5.21 5.07 -7.48
CA GLY A 151 4.21 4.64 -8.44
C GLY A 151 4.70 3.42 -9.21
N THR A 152 3.97 2.31 -9.11
CA THR A 152 3.99 1.31 -10.17
C THR A 152 3.42 2.03 -11.39
N ALA A 153 4.16 2.13 -12.48
CA ALA A 153 3.68 2.73 -13.71
C ALA A 153 2.52 1.89 -14.29
N HIS A 154 1.33 2.05 -13.72
CA HIS A 154 0.07 1.56 -14.27
C HIS A 154 -1.18 2.33 -13.84
N ASP A 155 -1.05 3.49 -13.18
CA ASP A 155 -2.18 4.41 -12.92
C ASP A 155 -1.78 5.87 -13.19
N ALA A 156 -1.15 6.10 -14.34
CA ALA A 156 -1.18 7.41 -14.98
C ALA A 156 -2.04 7.27 -16.24
N GLU A 157 -3.35 7.15 -16.05
CA GLU A 157 -4.30 7.54 -17.09
C GLU A 157 -4.08 9.04 -17.34
N ARG A 158 -3.15 9.35 -18.23
CA ARG A 158 -3.06 10.66 -18.85
C ARG A 158 -4.43 10.93 -19.48
N PRO A 159 -5.11 12.03 -19.17
CA PRO A 159 -6.14 12.53 -20.08
C PRO A 159 -5.44 12.75 -21.43
N SER A 160 -5.87 12.03 -22.45
CA SER A 160 -5.40 12.23 -23.80
C SER A 160 -5.70 13.67 -24.20
N GLU A 161 -4.66 14.48 -24.41
CA GLU A 161 -4.77 15.75 -25.09
C GLU A 161 -5.33 15.51 -26.50
N SER A 162 -6.60 15.81 -26.71
CA SER A 162 -7.08 16.29 -28.00
C SER A 162 -8.40 17.05 -27.84
N ARG A 163 -8.28 18.35 -27.65
CA ARG A 163 -9.08 19.34 -28.39
C ARG A 163 -8.47 20.72 -28.18
N SER A 164 -7.56 21.02 -29.09
CA SER A 164 -7.23 22.39 -29.47
C SER A 164 -8.52 23.13 -29.79
N TRP A 165 -8.79 24.21 -29.06
CA TRP A 165 -9.67 25.28 -29.53
C TRP A 165 -9.16 26.61 -28.96
N GLU A 166 -8.03 27.09 -29.47
CA GLU A 166 -7.82 28.52 -29.44
C GLU A 166 -8.66 29.16 -30.55
N GLY A 167 -9.61 30.01 -30.16
CA GLY A 167 -10.09 31.10 -31.02
C GLY A 167 -11.57 31.08 -31.39
N LEU A 168 -12.47 31.43 -30.47
CA LEU A 168 -13.68 32.17 -30.84
C LEU A 168 -13.93 33.31 -29.85
N ARG A 169 -13.91 34.53 -30.38
CA ARG A 169 -14.22 35.77 -29.66
C ARG A 169 -15.73 35.92 -29.42
N PRO A 170 -16.16 36.68 -28.40
CA PRO A 170 -17.57 36.89 -28.08
C PRO A 170 -18.17 38.02 -28.91
N GLY A 171 -19.43 37.84 -29.32
CA GLY A 171 -20.29 38.90 -29.84
C GLY A 171 -20.65 38.71 -31.31
N ASP A 172 -21.86 38.20 -31.55
CA ASP A 172 -22.84 38.93 -32.36
C ASP A 172 -24.22 38.31 -32.15
N ALA A 173 -25.10 39.16 -31.60
CA ALA A 173 -26.53 38.94 -31.55
C ALA A 173 -27.11 39.14 -32.96
N ALA A 174 -27.97 38.23 -33.42
CA ALA A 174 -28.99 38.56 -34.41
C ALA A 174 -30.17 37.57 -34.38
N ALA A 175 -31.35 38.17 -34.53
CA ALA A 175 -32.71 37.66 -34.39
C ALA A 175 -33.15 36.56 -35.39
N PRO A 176 -34.30 35.89 -35.16
CA PRO A 176 -34.85 34.86 -36.05
C PRO A 176 -35.60 35.45 -37.25
N GLY A 177 -35.61 34.70 -38.36
CA GLY A 177 -36.37 34.97 -39.58
C GLY A 177 -36.67 33.69 -40.37
N PRO A 178 -37.67 33.69 -41.28
CA PRO A 178 -38.76 32.71 -41.18
C PRO A 178 -38.94 31.73 -42.35
N SER A 179 -39.81 30.75 -42.11
CA SER A 179 -40.72 30.04 -43.04
C SER A 179 -40.13 29.06 -44.07
N ALA A 180 -40.62 27.81 -44.06
CA ALA A 180 -41.74 27.38 -44.91
C ALA A 180 -41.96 25.85 -44.87
N THR A 181 -43.20 25.46 -44.54
CA THR A 181 -44.08 24.50 -45.21
C THR A 181 -43.50 23.25 -45.90
N THR A 182 -44.00 22.07 -45.52
CA THR A 182 -44.85 21.16 -46.35
C THR A 182 -45.22 19.91 -45.55
N GLY A 183 -46.52 19.62 -45.42
CA GLY A 183 -47.06 18.37 -44.87
C GLY A 183 -48.23 18.57 -43.93
#